data_AF-A0AAV4J0Z9-F1
#
_entry.id   AF-A0AAV4J0Z9-F1
#
_cell.length_a   1.000
_cell.length_b   1.000
_cell.length_c   1.000
_cell.angle_alpha   90.00
_cell.angle_beta   90.00
_cell.angle_gamma   90.00
#
_symmetry.space_group_name_H-M   'P 1'
#
loop_
_entity.id
_entity.type
_entity.pdbx_description
1 polymer ?
#
loop_
_entity_poly.entity_id
_entity_poly.type
_entity_poly.pdbx_seq_one_letter_code
_entity_poly.pdbx_strand_id
1 'polypeptide(L)'
;MGCCSGFARMLLITFNFVFWLSGAAILGVGIWILVDPDIEDYQEVISDATDDDQFLETAAYILIAFGAFVFLVGFCGCCGAIRSSKCLIGLYITFLVVVFAGELAAGIYVAIYSNDASDKLDEGLTKSIRKNYEDGSKIASAWDVVQKELECCGGNGYTDYDNSTWISKQTE
;
A
#
# COMPACT_ATOMS: atom_id res chain seq x y z
N MET A 1 -24.21 27.55 21.28
CA MET A 1 -23.52 26.74 20.26
C MET A 1 -23.17 25.42 20.91
N GLY A 2 -23.81 24.33 20.49
CA GLY A 2 -23.90 23.09 21.28
C GLY A 2 -22.57 22.36 21.44
N CYS A 3 -22.35 21.77 22.62
CA CYS A 3 -21.15 20.98 22.96
C CYS A 3 -20.83 19.89 21.91
N CYS A 4 -21.87 19.30 21.30
CA CYS A 4 -21.77 18.28 20.26
C CYS A 4 -21.10 18.77 18.96
N SER A 5 -21.34 20.02 18.55
CA SER A 5 -20.71 20.56 17.33
C SER A 5 -19.22 20.85 17.52
N GLY A 6 -18.81 21.19 18.75
CA GLY A 6 -17.40 21.41 19.09
C GLY A 6 -16.59 20.11 19.08
N PHE A 7 -17.15 19.05 19.67
CA PHE A 7 -16.53 17.73 19.70
C PHE A 7 -16.35 17.13 18.30
N ALA A 8 -17.40 17.16 17.47
CA ALA A 8 -17.31 16.65 16.10
C ALA A 8 -16.25 17.39 15.26
N ARG A 9 -16.14 18.72 15.42
CA ARG A 9 -15.12 19.52 14.74
C ARG A 9 -13.71 19.20 15.21
N MET A 10 -13.52 18.98 16.51
CA MET A 10 -12.23 18.55 17.08
C MET A 10 -11.79 17.19 16.55
N LEU A 11 -12.71 16.22 16.50
CA LEU A 11 -12.46 14.90 15.92
C LEU A 11 -12.08 15.00 14.44
N LEU A 12 -12.86 15.75 13.65
CA LEU A 12 -12.58 15.96 12.23
C LEU A 12 -11.19 16.54 12.00
N ILE A 13 -10.79 17.55 12.76
CA ILE A 13 -9.46 18.17 12.65
C ILE A 13 -8.38 17.16 13.02
N THR A 14 -8.53 16.48 14.16
CA THR A 14 -7.51 15.54 14.66
C THR A 14 -7.31 14.38 13.70
N PHE A 15 -8.41 13.77 13.24
CA PHE A 15 -8.37 12.66 12.30
C PHE A 15 -7.73 13.10 10.97
N ASN A 16 -8.21 14.17 10.35
CA ASN A 16 -7.65 14.65 9.08
C ASN A 16 -6.19 15.09 9.20
N PHE A 17 -5.75 15.53 10.38
CA PHE A 17 -4.35 15.87 10.61
C PHE A 17 -3.46 14.63 10.62
N VAL A 18 -3.94 13.52 11.18
CA VAL A 18 -3.26 12.23 11.09
C VAL A 18 -3.17 11.76 9.63
N PHE A 19 -4.24 11.89 8.84
CA PHE A 19 -4.20 11.57 7.39
C PHE A 19 -3.24 12.46 6.62
N TRP A 20 -3.19 13.74 6.97
CA TRP A 20 -2.26 14.67 6.35
C TRP A 20 -0.81 14.26 6.61
N LEU A 21 -0.47 13.89 7.86
CA LEU A 21 0.86 13.39 8.22
C LEU A 21 1.18 12.05 7.57
N SER A 22 0.24 11.11 7.53
CA SER A 22 0.46 9.82 6.88
C SER A 22 0.64 9.97 5.37
N GLY A 23 -0.15 10.83 4.71
CA GLY A 23 0.02 11.16 3.30
C GLY A 23 1.39 11.78 3.02
N ALA A 24 1.87 12.68 3.89
CA ALA A 24 3.23 13.24 3.78
C ALA A 24 4.31 12.17 3.93
N ALA A 25 4.16 11.23 4.87
CA ALA A 25 5.10 10.13 5.06
C ALA A 25 5.13 9.18 3.85
N ILE A 26 3.97 8.76 3.34
CA ILE A 26 3.85 7.90 2.16
C ILE A 26 4.46 8.58 0.93
N LEU A 27 4.15 9.86 0.72
CA LEU A 27 4.73 10.65 -0.36
C LEU A 27 6.26 10.74 -0.24
N GLY A 28 6.77 10.96 0.98
CA GLY A 28 8.20 10.98 1.25
C GLY A 28 8.88 9.65 0.94
N VAL A 29 8.28 8.52 1.31
CA VAL A 29 8.78 7.18 0.96
C VAL A 29 8.76 6.96 -0.54
N GLY A 30 7.69 7.32 -1.23
CA GLY A 30 7.61 7.18 -2.69
C GLY A 30 8.68 8.00 -3.43
N ILE A 31 8.91 9.24 -3.00
CA ILE A 31 9.99 10.09 -3.55
C ILE A 31 11.37 9.52 -3.21
N TRP A 32 11.56 9.03 -1.97
CA TRP A 32 12.82 8.41 -1.55
C TRP A 32 13.21 7.25 -2.47
N ILE A 33 12.25 6.36 -2.79
CA ILE A 33 12.47 5.22 -3.68
C ILE A 33 12.94 5.67 -5.08
N LEU A 34 12.51 6.82 -5.58
CA LEU A 34 12.91 7.31 -6.91
C LEU A 34 14.22 8.09 -6.94
N VAL A 35 14.65 8.66 -5.82
CA VAL A 35 15.76 9.63 -5.76
C VAL A 35 17.04 9.02 -5.19
N ASP A 36 16.92 7.98 -4.36
CA ASP A 36 18.07 7.35 -3.71
C ASP A 36 18.86 6.51 -4.73
N PRO A 37 20.14 6.85 -5.00
CA PRO A 37 20.96 6.15 -5.98
C PRO A 37 21.30 4.70 -5.57
N ASP A 38 21.20 4.37 -4.27
CA ASP A 38 21.42 3.00 -3.78
C ASP A 38 20.23 2.07 -4.13
N ILE A 39 19.18 2.60 -4.78
CA ILE A 39 18.02 1.83 -5.26
C ILE A 39 18.36 1.01 -6.52
N GLU A 40 19.44 1.31 -7.25
CA GLU A 40 19.87 0.52 -8.42
C GLU A 40 20.13 -0.95 -8.05
N ASP A 41 20.77 -1.20 -6.90
CA ASP A 41 20.99 -2.54 -6.36
C ASP A 41 19.66 -3.25 -6.02
N TYR A 42 18.64 -2.51 -5.60
CA TYR A 42 17.31 -3.05 -5.34
C TYR A 42 16.51 -3.26 -6.63
N GLN A 43 16.72 -2.44 -7.66
CA GLN A 43 16.08 -2.58 -8.97
C GLN A 43 16.54 -3.86 -9.64
N GLU A 44 17.83 -4.20 -9.65
CA GLU A 44 18.31 -5.45 -10.24
C GLU A 44 17.78 -6.69 -9.50
N VAL A 45 17.74 -6.63 -8.17
CA VAL A 45 17.19 -7.73 -7.35
C VAL A 45 15.68 -7.88 -7.56
N ILE A 46 14.95 -6.77 -7.64
CA ILE A 46 13.50 -6.83 -7.82
C ILE A 46 13.14 -7.13 -9.26
N SER A 47 13.86 -6.64 -10.26
CA SER A 47 13.60 -6.94 -11.67
C SER A 47 13.79 -8.42 -11.99
N ASP A 48 14.86 -9.05 -11.50
CA ASP A 48 15.09 -10.50 -11.60
C ASP A 48 13.96 -11.29 -10.91
N ALA A 49 13.49 -10.75 -9.79
CA ALA A 49 12.49 -11.41 -8.97
C ALA A 49 11.02 -11.15 -9.38
N THR A 50 10.75 -10.11 -10.18
CA THR A 50 9.41 -9.82 -10.74
C THR A 50 9.31 -10.10 -12.24
N ASP A 51 10.41 -10.43 -12.94
CA ASP A 51 10.52 -10.40 -14.42
C ASP A 51 10.00 -9.08 -15.01
N ASP A 52 10.13 -8.00 -14.26
CA ASP A 52 9.59 -6.70 -14.62
C ASP A 52 10.55 -5.63 -14.12
N ASP A 53 11.36 -5.13 -15.05
CA ASP A 53 12.38 -4.10 -14.83
C ASP A 53 11.78 -2.78 -14.30
N GLN A 54 10.46 -2.58 -14.42
CA GLN A 54 9.78 -1.34 -14.03
C GLN A 54 8.89 -1.49 -12.79
N PHE A 55 8.89 -2.64 -12.12
CA PHE A 55 7.99 -2.87 -10.99
C PHE A 55 8.21 -1.86 -9.85
N LEU A 56 9.45 -1.66 -9.43
CA LEU A 56 9.78 -0.71 -8.34
C LEU A 56 9.45 0.73 -8.70
N GLU A 57 9.78 1.14 -9.92
CA GLU A 57 9.50 2.49 -10.40
C GLU A 57 7.98 2.73 -10.45
N THR A 58 7.23 1.77 -10.98
CA THR A 58 5.77 1.80 -11.03
C THR A 58 5.16 1.87 -9.62
N ALA A 59 5.65 1.04 -8.70
CA ALA A 59 5.20 1.04 -7.30
C ALA A 59 5.49 2.39 -6.61
N ALA A 60 6.65 2.99 -6.86
CA ALA A 60 7.03 4.28 -6.33
C ALA A 60 6.12 5.40 -6.85
N TYR A 61 5.82 5.44 -8.15
CA TYR A 61 4.86 6.41 -8.70
C TYR A 61 3.45 6.22 -8.14
N ILE A 62 3.00 4.98 -7.91
CA ILE A 62 1.71 4.72 -7.25
C ILE A 62 1.72 5.26 -5.83
N LEU A 63 2.79 5.03 -5.06
CA LEU A 63 2.94 5.57 -3.70
C LEU A 63 2.94 7.10 -3.69
N ILE A 64 3.61 7.74 -4.65
CA ILE A 64 3.63 9.21 -4.79
C ILE A 64 2.22 9.73 -5.10
N ALA A 65 1.54 9.14 -6.09
CA ALA A 65 0.20 9.57 -6.48
C ALA A 65 -0.80 9.41 -5.33
N PHE A 66 -0.79 8.26 -4.66
CA PHE A 66 -1.65 7.97 -3.52
C PHE A 66 -1.32 8.85 -2.32
N GLY A 67 -0.03 8.99 -1.96
CA GLY A 67 0.43 9.84 -0.87
C GLY A 67 0.07 11.31 -1.07
N ALA A 68 0.26 11.84 -2.29
CA ALA A 68 -0.15 13.19 -2.65
C ALA A 68 -1.67 13.38 -2.55
N PHE A 69 -2.46 12.40 -3.03
CA PHE A 69 -3.91 12.42 -2.90
C PHE A 69 -4.35 12.48 -1.43
N VAL A 70 -3.84 11.58 -0.58
CA VAL A 70 -4.16 11.54 0.85
C VAL A 70 -3.74 12.82 1.57
N PHE A 71 -2.55 13.35 1.24
CA PHE A 71 -2.06 14.63 1.75
C PHE A 71 -3.01 15.78 1.41
N LEU A 72 -3.45 15.89 0.16
CA LEU A 72 -4.37 16.96 -0.28
C LEU A 72 -5.75 16.83 0.40
N VAL A 73 -6.29 15.62 0.48
CA VAL A 73 -7.58 15.36 1.16
C VAL A 73 -7.49 15.74 2.64
N GLY A 74 -6.44 15.30 3.35
CA GLY A 74 -6.20 15.63 4.75
C GLY A 74 -6.01 17.14 4.99
N PHE A 75 -5.29 17.82 4.09
CA PHE A 75 -5.12 19.27 4.12
C PHE A 75 -6.45 20.01 3.93
N CYS A 76 -7.25 19.62 2.94
CA CYS A 76 -8.58 20.18 2.71
C CYS A 76 -9.51 19.97 3.91
N GLY A 77 -9.49 18.79 4.53
CA GLY A 77 -10.25 18.48 5.74
C GLY A 77 -9.85 19.35 6.92
N CYS A 78 -8.54 19.45 7.22
CA CYS A 78 -8.02 20.27 8.31
C CYS A 78 -8.28 21.77 8.11
N CYS A 79 -7.83 22.32 6.98
CA CYS A 79 -7.95 23.75 6.69
C CYS A 79 -9.41 24.17 6.48
N GLY A 80 -10.24 23.30 5.88
CA GLY A 80 -11.68 23.51 5.74
C GLY A 80 -12.36 23.62 7.11
N ALA A 81 -12.05 22.70 8.03
CA ALA A 81 -12.58 22.70 9.38
C ALA A 81 -12.06 23.87 10.23
N ILE A 82 -10.78 24.26 10.13
CA ILE A 82 -10.20 25.39 10.87
C ILE A 82 -10.77 26.72 10.36
N ARG A 83 -10.76 26.93 9.04
CA ARG A 83 -11.16 28.21 8.41
C ARG A 83 -12.69 28.34 8.24
N SER A 84 -13.47 27.33 8.66
CA SER A 84 -14.92 27.25 8.42
C SER A 84 -15.28 27.50 6.95
N SER A 85 -14.39 27.10 6.02
CA SER A 85 -14.55 27.38 4.59
C SER A 85 -15.44 26.32 3.96
N LYS A 86 -16.65 26.73 3.55
CA LYS A 86 -17.61 25.85 2.86
C LYS A 86 -17.04 25.24 1.58
N CYS A 87 -16.18 25.97 0.87
CA CYS A 87 -15.55 25.49 -0.35
C CYS A 87 -14.57 24.32 -0.07
N LEU A 88 -13.67 24.46 0.91
CA LEU A 88 -12.70 23.40 1.25
C LEU A 88 -13.40 22.17 1.85
N ILE A 89 -14.41 22.37 2.71
CA ILE A 89 -15.22 21.27 3.25
C ILE A 89 -16.00 20.58 2.12
N GLY A 90 -16.54 21.34 1.16
CA GLY A 90 -17.20 20.80 -0.02
C GLY A 90 -16.26 19.91 -0.85
N LEU A 91 -15.05 20.39 -1.15
CA LEU A 91 -14.03 19.60 -1.86
C LEU A 91 -13.67 18.32 -1.11
N TYR A 92 -13.47 18.41 0.21
CA TYR A 92 -13.22 17.24 1.06
C TYR A 92 -14.34 16.19 0.93
N ILE A 93 -15.59 16.61 1.04
CA ILE A 93 -16.75 15.72 0.88
C ILE A 93 -16.78 15.12 -0.54
N THR A 94 -16.52 15.92 -1.57
CA THR A 94 -16.47 15.42 -2.96
C THR A 94 -15.42 14.32 -3.11
N PHE A 95 -14.20 14.51 -2.56
CA PHE A 95 -13.18 13.47 -2.60
C PHE A 95 -13.62 12.20 -1.88
N LEU A 96 -14.23 12.31 -0.70
CA LEU A 96 -14.74 11.15 0.02
C LEU A 96 -15.82 10.39 -0.75
N VAL A 97 -16.74 11.09 -1.42
CA VAL A 97 -17.78 10.46 -2.24
C VAL A 97 -17.17 9.72 -3.43
N VAL A 98 -16.15 10.29 -4.08
CA VAL A 98 -15.45 9.64 -5.20
C VAL A 98 -14.71 8.39 -4.72
N VAL A 99 -13.99 8.46 -3.59
CA VAL A 99 -13.30 7.30 -3.00
C VAL A 99 -14.31 6.21 -2.64
N PHE A 100 -15.40 6.56 -1.96
CA PHE A 100 -16.43 5.61 -1.59
C PHE A 100 -17.08 4.93 -2.80
N ALA A 101 -17.37 5.68 -3.87
CA ALA A 101 -17.88 5.11 -5.11
C ALA A 101 -16.86 4.16 -5.77
N GLY A 102 -15.57 4.51 -5.74
CA GLY A 102 -14.49 3.67 -6.22
C GLY A 102 -14.33 2.38 -5.41
N GLU A 103 -14.37 2.46 -4.09
CA GLU A 103 -14.32 1.31 -3.18
C GLU A 103 -15.52 0.38 -3.39
N LEU A 104 -16.72 0.93 -3.56
CA LEU A 104 -17.91 0.14 -3.89
C LEU A 104 -17.76 -0.55 -5.25
N ALA A 105 -17.28 0.16 -6.27
CA ALA A 105 -17.07 -0.43 -7.60
C ALA A 105 -16.01 -1.55 -7.56
N ALA A 106 -14.89 -1.33 -6.87
CA ALA A 106 -13.85 -2.33 -6.67
C ALA A 106 -14.36 -3.54 -5.89
N GLY A 107 -15.11 -3.31 -4.81
CA GLY A 107 -15.72 -4.37 -4.00
C GLY A 107 -16.72 -5.21 -4.81
N ILE A 108 -17.56 -4.58 -5.64
CA ILE A 108 -18.47 -5.28 -6.55
C ILE A 108 -17.67 -6.09 -7.58
N TYR A 109 -16.62 -5.51 -8.15
CA TYR A 109 -15.76 -6.21 -9.11
C TYR A 109 -15.15 -7.47 -8.50
N VAL A 110 -14.53 -7.37 -7.32
CA VAL A 110 -13.95 -8.52 -6.60
C VAL A 110 -15.03 -9.53 -6.19
N ALA A 111 -16.23 -9.09 -5.84
CA ALA A 111 -17.31 -10.00 -5.48
C ALA A 111 -17.84 -10.82 -6.67
N ILE A 112 -17.83 -10.25 -7.88
CA ILE A 112 -18.26 -10.94 -9.11
C ILE A 112 -17.15 -11.85 -9.64
N TYR A 113 -15.91 -11.37 -9.63
CA TYR A 113 -14.72 -12.05 -10.17
C TYR A 113 -13.84 -12.60 -9.05
N SER A 114 -14.46 -13.17 -8.01
CA SER A 114 -13.74 -13.59 -6.80
C SER A 114 -12.70 -14.67 -7.08
N ASN A 115 -13.02 -15.63 -7.97
CA ASN A 115 -12.07 -16.67 -8.36
C ASN A 115 -10.87 -16.10 -9.10
N ASP A 116 -11.08 -15.25 -10.11
CA ASP A 116 -9.99 -14.59 -10.84
C ASP A 116 -9.14 -13.69 -9.93
N ALA A 117 -9.77 -13.02 -8.95
CA ALA A 117 -9.07 -12.21 -7.97
C ALA A 117 -8.19 -13.08 -7.05
N SER A 118 -8.72 -14.19 -6.55
CA SER A 118 -7.95 -15.15 -5.74
C SER A 118 -6.81 -15.76 -6.54
N ASP A 119 -7.05 -16.22 -7.77
CA ASP A 119 -6.03 -16.84 -8.60
C ASP A 119 -4.86 -15.88 -8.88
N LYS A 120 -5.15 -14.60 -9.13
CA LYS A 120 -4.12 -13.56 -9.32
C LYS A 120 -3.35 -13.24 -8.05
N LEU A 121 -4.03 -13.22 -6.91
CA LEU A 121 -3.37 -13.03 -5.62
C LEU A 121 -2.44 -14.20 -5.33
N ASP A 122 -2.92 -15.42 -5.50
CA ASP A 122 -2.16 -16.65 -5.31
C ASP A 122 -0.93 -16.71 -6.22
N GLU A 123 -1.10 -16.42 -7.51
CA GLU A 123 0.01 -16.36 -8.47
C GLU A 123 1.05 -15.31 -8.03
N GLY A 124 0.62 -14.12 -7.61
CA GLY A 124 1.50 -13.06 -7.14
C GLY A 124 2.26 -13.44 -5.87
N LEU A 125 1.58 -14.06 -4.89
CA LEU A 125 2.18 -14.50 -3.64
C LEU A 125 3.17 -15.65 -3.85
N THR A 126 2.79 -16.69 -4.61
CA THR A 126 3.68 -17.81 -4.94
C THR A 126 4.89 -17.32 -5.74
N LYS A 127 4.71 -16.38 -6.69
CA LYS A 127 5.83 -15.76 -7.43
C LYS A 127 6.75 -14.99 -6.48
N SER A 128 6.19 -14.23 -5.53
CA SER A 128 6.97 -13.52 -4.51
C SER A 128 7.83 -14.48 -3.71
N ILE A 129 7.28 -15.58 -3.19
CA ILE A 129 8.05 -16.57 -2.42
C ILE A 129 9.13 -17.22 -3.29
N ARG A 130 8.77 -17.75 -4.46
CA ARG A 130 9.71 -18.51 -5.30
C ARG A 130 10.92 -17.70 -5.72
N LYS A 131 10.74 -16.41 -5.96
CA LYS A 131 11.78 -15.56 -6.51
C LYS A 131 12.47 -14.66 -5.48
N ASN A 132 11.71 -14.11 -4.54
CA ASN A 132 12.17 -13.02 -3.66
C ASN A 132 12.45 -13.48 -2.22
N TYR A 133 12.05 -14.69 -1.84
CA TYR A 133 12.37 -15.22 -0.53
C TYR A 133 13.82 -15.69 -0.54
N GLU A 134 14.71 -14.89 0.05
CA GLU A 134 16.13 -15.19 0.19
C GLU A 134 16.55 -14.99 1.65
N ASP A 135 17.35 -15.91 2.20
CA ASP A 135 17.76 -15.85 3.60
C ASP A 135 18.48 -14.53 3.92
N GLY A 136 17.98 -13.81 4.93
CA GLY A 136 18.50 -12.50 5.32
C GLY A 136 17.95 -11.31 4.53
N SER A 137 17.09 -11.53 3.53
CA SER A 137 16.44 -10.44 2.80
C SER A 137 15.31 -9.81 3.61
N LYS A 138 15.01 -8.53 3.33
CA LYS A 138 13.86 -7.82 3.92
C LYS A 138 12.53 -8.48 3.55
N ILE A 139 12.45 -9.09 2.36
CA ILE A 139 11.25 -9.78 1.86
C ILE A 139 11.02 -11.10 2.60
N ALA A 140 12.08 -11.87 2.85
CA ALA A 140 11.99 -13.07 3.68
C ALA A 140 11.57 -12.73 5.11
N SER A 141 12.12 -11.65 5.68
CA SER A 141 11.73 -11.18 7.02
C SER A 141 10.25 -10.78 7.10
N ALA A 142 9.71 -10.15 6.04
CA ALA A 142 8.29 -9.80 5.98
C ALA A 142 7.41 -11.06 5.90
N TRP A 143 7.80 -12.03 5.05
CA TRP A 143 7.11 -13.32 4.94
C TRP A 143 7.14 -14.11 6.25
N ASP A 144 8.28 -14.13 6.96
CA ASP A 144 8.41 -14.77 8.27
C ASP A 144 7.45 -14.20 9.31
N VAL A 145 7.26 -12.88 9.32
CA VAL A 145 6.31 -12.23 10.24
C VAL A 145 4.89 -12.65 9.89
N VAL A 146 4.51 -12.57 8.61
CA VAL A 146 3.17 -12.96 8.15
C VAL A 146 2.87 -14.42 8.50
N GLN A 147 3.80 -15.32 8.23
CA GLN A 147 3.64 -16.75 8.49
C GLN A 147 3.57 -17.11 9.97
N LYS A 148 4.34 -16.42 10.82
CA LYS A 148 4.28 -16.62 12.27
C LYS A 148 2.99 -16.07 12.88
N GLU A 149 2.55 -14.87 12.46
CA GLU A 149 1.34 -14.23 12.98
C GLU A 149 0.06 -14.93 12.51
N LEU A 150 0.05 -15.46 11.28
CA LEU A 150 -1.10 -16.17 10.71
C LEU A 150 -1.02 -17.69 10.87
N GLU A 151 0.04 -18.21 11.49
CA GLU A 151 0.32 -19.64 11.64
C GLU A 151 0.20 -20.43 10.33
N CYS A 152 0.63 -19.81 9.21
CA CYS A 152 0.58 -20.37 7.87
C CYS A 152 1.98 -20.59 7.29
N CYS A 153 2.06 -21.25 6.14
CA CYS A 153 3.31 -21.46 5.41
C CYS A 153 3.05 -21.38 3.92
N GLY A 154 3.66 -20.41 3.25
CA GLY A 154 3.39 -20.10 1.86
C GLY A 154 2.05 -19.39 1.62
N GLY A 155 1.73 -19.12 0.35
CA GLY A 155 0.43 -18.60 -0.06
C GLY A 155 -0.63 -19.72 -0.16
N ASN A 156 -0.25 -20.84 -0.77
CA ASN A 156 -1.06 -22.04 -0.95
C ASN A 156 -0.55 -23.24 -0.15
N GLY A 157 0.66 -23.14 0.43
CA GLY A 157 1.25 -24.17 1.26
C GLY A 157 2.77 -24.18 1.19
N TYR A 158 3.39 -25.08 1.96
CA TYR A 158 4.86 -25.23 1.98
C TYR A 158 5.46 -25.54 0.60
N THR A 159 4.68 -26.13 -0.31
CA THR A 159 5.10 -26.43 -1.70
C THR A 159 5.35 -25.18 -2.55
N ASP A 160 4.95 -23.99 -2.09
CA ASP A 160 5.32 -22.74 -2.75
C ASP A 160 6.83 -22.50 -2.71
N TYR A 161 7.53 -23.07 -1.72
CA TYR A 161 8.98 -23.03 -1.61
C TYR A 161 9.68 -24.02 -2.56
N ASP A 162 8.96 -25.00 -3.11
CA ASP A 162 9.54 -25.94 -4.05
C ASP A 162 10.00 -25.19 -5.30
N ASN A 163 11.26 -25.42 -5.70
CA ASN A 163 11.94 -24.71 -6.80
C ASN A 163 12.06 -23.19 -6.57
N SER A 164 12.07 -22.74 -5.31
CA SER A 164 12.43 -21.36 -4.98
C SER A 164 13.95 -21.14 -5.04
N THR A 165 14.35 -19.89 -5.23
CA THR A 165 15.76 -19.44 -5.17
C THR A 165 16.42 -19.78 -3.82
N TRP A 166 15.63 -19.85 -2.75
CA TRP A 166 16.06 -20.27 -1.42
C TRP A 166 16.48 -21.75 -1.35
N ILE A 167 15.64 -22.68 -1.84
CA ILE A 167 15.98 -24.12 -1.85
C ILE A 167 17.18 -24.40 -2.75
N SER A 168 17.26 -23.75 -3.91
CA SER A 168 18.38 -23.96 -4.84
C SER A 168 19.73 -23.60 -4.22
N LYS A 169 19.80 -22.49 -3.47
CA LYS A 169 21.04 -22.05 -2.78
C LYS A 169 21.48 -22.98 -1.64
N GLN A 170 20.58 -23.79 -1.08
CA GLN A 170 20.92 -24.75 -0.01
C GLN A 170 21.37 -26.12 -0.54
N THR A 171 21.16 -26.40 -1.83
CA THR A 171 21.46 -27.70 -2.46
C THR A 171 22.82 -27.71 -3.19
N GLU A 172 23.49 -26.54 -3.29
CA GLU A 172 24.88 -26.39 -3.74
C GLU A 172 25.88 -26.59 -2.58
#